data_AF-A0A8T4NCJ3-F1
#
_entry.id   AF-A0A8T4NCJ3-F1
#
_cell.length_a   1.000
_cell.length_b   1.000
_cell.length_c   1.000
_cell.angle_alpha   90.00
_cell.angle_beta   90.00
_cell.angle_gamma   90.00
#
_symmetry.space_group_name_H-M   'P 1'
#
loop_
_entity.id
_entity.type
_entity.pdbx_description
1 polymer ?
#
loop_
_entity_poly.entity_id
_entity_poly.type
_entity_poly.pdbx_seq_one_letter_code
_entity_poly.pdbx_strand_id
1 'polypeptide(L)'
;MTYTAQKIDNVKGLGDIYHVAAPLDKQLEAFAAVGIHSLAAPDEVAQIRLEGLSKDYSRTSIAPVAIKGGKTILVRNSPLMNIGMASAAVKAHANGKYFETSKEYYEAMEALAQSQDSIVPEDRDTLILSQTGNISLTIEMPETQFILRKQNKLYFKKFTLGEIPFSGITGESKNLATVNYLWFDVPLCGSRLVCRGRGLYAGFRAFGVLRTGKK
;
A
#
# COMPACT_ATOMS: atom_id res chain seq x y z
N MET A 1 5.62 -15.00 -20.82
CA MET A 1 4.35 -15.35 -20.16
C MET A 1 3.56 -14.05 -19.99
N THR A 2 2.31 -14.02 -20.45
CA THR A 2 1.44 -12.82 -20.36
C THR A 2 0.59 -12.94 -19.10
N TYR A 3 0.63 -11.92 -18.25
CA TYR A 3 -0.22 -11.84 -17.05
C TYR A 3 -1.49 -11.08 -17.40
N THR A 4 -2.65 -11.63 -17.05
CA THR A 4 -3.95 -11.02 -17.37
C THR A 4 -4.70 -10.72 -16.08
N ALA A 5 -5.23 -9.50 -15.95
CA ALA A 5 -6.11 -9.14 -14.86
C ALA A 5 -7.46 -9.85 -15.03
N GLN A 6 -7.88 -10.61 -14.02
CA GLN A 6 -9.15 -11.32 -14.06
C GLN A 6 -10.17 -10.59 -13.20
N LYS A 7 -11.36 -10.32 -13.75
CA LYS A 7 -12.48 -9.79 -12.97
C LYS A 7 -12.92 -10.86 -11.95
N ILE A 8 -13.05 -10.48 -10.69
CA ILE A 8 -13.60 -11.34 -9.64
C ILE A 8 -15.09 -11.06 -9.48
N ASP A 9 -15.47 -9.81 -9.22
CA ASP A 9 -16.86 -9.39 -9.03
C ASP A 9 -17.00 -7.86 -9.09
N ASN A 10 -18.18 -7.32 -8.80
CA ASN A 10 -18.45 -5.90 -8.58
C ASN A 10 -18.73 -5.61 -7.11
N VAL A 11 -18.14 -4.56 -6.56
CA VAL A 11 -18.45 -4.04 -5.22
C VAL A 11 -19.26 -2.76 -5.35
N LYS A 12 -20.46 -2.75 -4.76
CA LYS A 12 -21.33 -1.58 -4.74
C LYS A 12 -20.62 -0.36 -4.14
N GLY A 13 -20.66 0.76 -4.86
CA GLY A 13 -20.00 2.01 -4.45
C GLY A 13 -18.48 2.03 -4.64
N LEU A 14 -17.90 1.00 -5.28
CA LEU A 14 -16.49 0.94 -5.63
C LEU A 14 -16.31 0.66 -7.14
N GLY A 15 -16.88 -0.43 -7.64
CA GLY A 15 -16.83 -0.82 -9.04
C GLY A 15 -16.38 -2.26 -9.27
N ASP A 16 -15.91 -2.54 -10.48
CA ASP A 16 -15.45 -3.87 -10.86
C ASP A 16 -14.07 -4.17 -10.25
N ILE A 17 -13.97 -5.29 -9.57
CA ILE A 17 -12.77 -5.74 -8.88
C ILE A 17 -12.03 -6.74 -9.76
N TYR A 18 -10.75 -6.48 -9.97
CA TYR A 18 -9.85 -7.34 -10.70
C TYR A 18 -8.72 -7.80 -9.79
N HIS A 19 -8.17 -8.99 -10.06
CA HIS A 19 -6.93 -9.45 -9.45
C HIS A 19 -5.92 -9.94 -10.48
N VAL A 20 -4.66 -9.93 -10.07
CA VAL A 20 -3.57 -10.55 -10.82
C VAL A 20 -2.45 -10.94 -9.85
N ALA A 21 -1.88 -12.13 -10.03
CA ALA A 21 -0.70 -12.61 -9.32
C ALA A 21 0.51 -12.50 -10.26
N ALA A 22 1.38 -11.51 -10.03
CA ALA A 22 2.52 -11.20 -10.88
C ALA A 22 3.56 -10.32 -10.15
N PRO A 23 4.80 -10.22 -10.68
CA PRO A 23 5.71 -9.14 -10.31
C PRO A 23 5.06 -7.77 -10.50
N LEU A 24 5.41 -6.78 -9.68
CA LEU A 24 4.69 -5.49 -9.61
C LEU A 24 4.52 -4.81 -10.98
N ASP A 25 5.59 -4.68 -11.76
CA ASP A 25 5.55 -4.08 -13.09
C ASP A 25 4.53 -4.79 -14.00
N LYS A 26 4.49 -6.12 -13.96
CA LYS A 26 3.53 -6.93 -14.70
C LYS A 26 2.10 -6.83 -14.18
N GLN A 27 1.90 -6.55 -12.89
CA GLN A 27 0.57 -6.23 -12.38
C GLN A 27 0.05 -4.92 -12.96
N LEU A 28 0.90 -3.88 -13.01
CA LEU A 28 0.53 -2.58 -13.54
C LEU A 28 0.20 -2.67 -15.05
N GLU A 29 0.98 -3.41 -15.82
CA GLU A 29 0.68 -3.71 -17.24
C GLU A 29 -0.68 -4.42 -17.39
N ALA A 30 -0.92 -5.47 -16.60
CA ALA A 30 -2.15 -6.25 -16.67
C ALA A 30 -3.40 -5.43 -16.28
N PHE A 31 -3.28 -4.56 -15.28
CA PHE A 31 -4.36 -3.66 -14.86
C PHE A 31 -4.60 -2.54 -15.87
N ALA A 32 -3.55 -1.96 -16.45
CA ALA A 32 -3.68 -0.92 -17.46
C ALA A 32 -4.45 -1.44 -18.70
N ALA A 33 -4.24 -2.71 -19.07
CA ALA A 33 -4.94 -3.35 -20.19
C ALA A 33 -6.48 -3.43 -20.02
N VAL A 34 -6.99 -3.30 -18.79
CA VAL A 34 -8.43 -3.27 -18.48
C VAL A 34 -8.89 -1.89 -17.98
N GLY A 35 -8.08 -0.84 -18.17
CA GLY A 35 -8.43 0.54 -17.82
C GLY A 35 -8.17 0.93 -16.35
N ILE A 36 -7.38 0.15 -15.62
CA ILE A 36 -7.03 0.41 -14.22
C ILE A 36 -5.60 0.95 -14.15
N HIS A 37 -5.43 2.15 -13.61
CA HIS A 37 -4.15 2.87 -13.61
C HIS A 37 -3.41 2.88 -12.27
N SER A 38 -3.99 2.29 -11.23
CA SER A 38 -3.37 2.15 -9.92
C SER A 38 -3.82 0.86 -9.24
N LEU A 39 -3.01 0.36 -8.30
CA LEU A 39 -3.48 -0.67 -7.38
C LEU A 39 -4.62 -0.14 -6.51
N ALA A 40 -5.40 -1.05 -5.95
CA ALA A 40 -6.42 -0.71 -4.95
C ALA A 40 -5.79 0.00 -3.74
N ALA A 41 -6.44 1.07 -3.26
CA ALA A 41 -6.08 1.70 -2.00
C ALA A 41 -6.40 0.75 -0.82
N PRO A 42 -5.75 0.90 0.35
CA PRO A 42 -5.97 -0.05 1.44
C PRO A 42 -7.41 -0.08 1.96
N ASP A 43 -8.13 1.05 1.93
CA ASP A 43 -9.55 1.12 2.26
C ASP A 43 -10.42 0.39 1.22
N GLU A 44 -10.02 0.39 -0.05
CA GLU A 44 -10.68 -0.41 -1.10
C GLU A 44 -10.43 -1.91 -0.88
N VAL A 45 -9.20 -2.30 -0.54
CA VAL A 45 -8.88 -3.69 -0.16
C VAL A 45 -9.66 -4.12 1.09
N ALA A 46 -9.80 -3.23 2.08
CA ALA A 46 -10.62 -3.45 3.25
C ALA A 46 -12.09 -3.68 2.87
N GLN A 47 -12.64 -2.87 1.96
CA GLN A 47 -14.01 -3.02 1.47
C GLN A 47 -14.21 -4.35 0.73
N ILE A 48 -13.30 -4.73 -0.18
CA ILE A 48 -13.33 -6.03 -0.89
C ILE A 48 -13.41 -7.20 0.10
N ARG A 49 -12.65 -7.13 1.21
CA ARG A 49 -12.68 -8.13 2.28
C ARG A 49 -13.97 -8.11 3.07
N LEU A 50 -14.49 -6.92 3.40
CA LEU A 50 -15.73 -6.73 4.14
C LEU A 50 -16.92 -7.35 3.40
N GLU A 51 -16.97 -7.20 2.08
CA GLU A 51 -17.95 -7.83 1.18
C GLU A 51 -17.73 -9.34 0.98
N GLY A 52 -16.64 -9.90 1.49
CA GLY A 52 -16.37 -11.34 1.44
C GLY A 52 -15.83 -11.85 0.12
N LEU A 53 -15.43 -10.97 -0.82
CA LEU A 53 -14.96 -11.37 -2.16
C LEU A 53 -13.59 -12.02 -2.14
N SER A 54 -12.66 -11.50 -1.34
CA SER A 54 -11.34 -12.11 -1.19
C SER A 54 -10.71 -11.74 0.15
N LYS A 55 -9.94 -12.66 0.71
CA LYS A 55 -9.17 -12.49 1.96
C LYS A 55 -7.66 -12.57 1.72
N ASP A 56 -7.21 -12.62 0.47
CA ASP A 56 -5.81 -12.78 0.14
C ASP A 56 -4.97 -11.53 0.45
N TYR A 57 -3.67 -11.75 0.55
CA TYR A 57 -2.68 -10.69 0.65
C TYR A 57 -2.73 -9.81 -0.60
N SER A 58 -2.51 -8.50 -0.44
CA SER A 58 -2.48 -7.57 -1.57
C SER A 58 -1.47 -6.46 -1.34
N ARG A 59 -0.73 -6.09 -2.39
CA ARG A 59 -0.11 -4.76 -2.46
C ARG A 59 -1.21 -3.71 -2.52
N THR A 60 -0.96 -2.53 -1.96
CA THR A 60 -1.89 -1.39 -2.04
C THR A 60 -1.25 -0.25 -2.83
N SER A 61 -2.00 0.82 -3.07
CA SER A 61 -1.46 2.04 -3.70
C SER A 61 -0.43 2.78 -2.83
N ILE A 62 -0.29 2.45 -1.54
CA ILE A 62 0.55 3.18 -0.58
C ILE A 62 2.00 2.71 -0.63
N ALA A 63 2.92 3.68 -0.63
CA ALA A 63 4.36 3.46 -0.47
C ALA A 63 4.88 3.97 0.89
N PRO A 64 5.50 3.09 1.69
CA PRO A 64 6.39 3.50 2.76
C PRO A 64 7.71 4.03 2.19
N VAL A 65 8.16 5.18 2.71
CA VAL A 65 9.42 5.84 2.37
C VAL A 65 10.21 6.05 3.65
N ALA A 66 11.47 5.65 3.69
CA ALA A 66 12.30 5.78 4.88
C ALA A 66 13.76 6.09 4.53
N ILE A 67 14.44 6.84 5.39
CA ILE A 67 15.87 7.10 5.31
C ILE A 67 16.53 6.70 6.63
N LYS A 68 17.82 6.38 6.63
CA LYS A 68 18.52 5.95 7.86
C LYS A 68 18.49 7.05 8.91
N GLY A 69 17.88 6.75 10.06
CA GLY A 69 17.69 7.69 11.18
C GLY A 69 16.43 8.56 11.07
N GLY A 70 15.71 8.52 9.95
CA GLY A 70 14.41 9.18 9.78
C GLY A 70 13.23 8.28 10.19
N LYS A 71 12.05 8.88 10.30
CA LYS A 71 10.80 8.13 10.49
C LYS A 71 10.33 7.57 9.14
N THR A 72 9.49 6.54 9.16
CA THR A 72 8.83 6.10 7.93
C THR A 72 7.71 7.07 7.60
N ILE A 73 7.57 7.39 6.31
CA ILE A 73 6.51 8.22 5.77
C ILE A 73 5.64 7.33 4.88
N LEU A 74 4.35 7.29 5.13
CA LEU A 74 3.38 6.64 4.23
C LEU A 74 2.95 7.66 3.18
N VAL A 75 3.07 7.28 1.91
CA VAL A 75 2.65 8.08 0.76
C VAL A 75 1.50 7.39 0.06
N ARG A 76 0.33 8.04 0.01
CA ARG A 76 -0.93 7.43 -0.44
C ARG A 76 -0.87 6.93 -1.88
N ASN A 77 -0.20 7.69 -2.74
CA ASN A 77 0.04 7.37 -4.14
C ASN A 77 1.52 7.05 -4.34
N SER A 78 1.84 5.76 -4.40
CA SER A 78 3.19 5.27 -4.56
C SER A 78 3.85 5.82 -5.84
N PRO A 79 5.11 6.30 -5.79
CA PRO A 79 5.85 6.66 -6.99
C PRO A 79 6.09 5.43 -7.89
N LEU A 80 6.02 4.24 -7.31
CA LEU A 80 6.17 2.96 -8.01
C LEU A 80 4.89 2.56 -8.78
N MET A 81 3.85 3.40 -8.83
CA MET A 81 2.74 3.26 -9.81
C MET A 81 3.19 3.60 -11.24
N ASN A 82 4.33 4.26 -11.40
CA ASN A 82 4.97 4.42 -12.70
C ASN A 82 5.62 3.10 -13.14
N ILE A 83 5.33 2.63 -14.36
CA ILE A 83 5.82 1.33 -14.85
C ILE A 83 7.35 1.23 -14.90
N GLY A 84 8.05 2.32 -15.22
CA GLY A 84 9.51 2.36 -15.25
C GLY A 84 10.10 2.21 -13.85
N MET A 85 9.56 2.95 -12.88
CA MET A 85 9.98 2.84 -11.48
C MET A 85 9.62 1.48 -10.88
N ALA A 86 8.44 0.93 -11.20
CA ALA A 86 8.04 -0.42 -10.81
C ALA A 86 9.03 -1.47 -11.32
N SER A 87 9.42 -1.40 -12.60
CA SER A 87 10.37 -2.34 -13.19
C SER A 87 11.75 -2.23 -12.52
N ALA A 88 12.22 -1.02 -12.22
CA ALA A 88 13.45 -0.81 -11.47
C ALA A 88 13.37 -1.41 -10.05
N ALA A 89 12.26 -1.22 -9.35
CA ALA A 89 12.04 -1.79 -8.03
C ALA A 89 11.99 -3.33 -8.04
N VAL A 90 11.32 -3.92 -9.03
CA VAL A 90 11.29 -5.38 -9.24
C VAL A 90 12.70 -5.93 -9.44
N LYS A 91 13.51 -5.29 -10.28
CA LYS A 91 14.92 -5.68 -10.52
C LYS A 91 15.77 -5.56 -9.25
N ALA A 92 15.62 -4.48 -8.49
CA ALA A 92 16.34 -4.31 -7.22
C ALA A 92 16.00 -5.44 -6.24
N HIS A 93 14.70 -5.72 -6.10
CA HIS A 93 14.17 -6.75 -5.19
C HIS A 93 14.60 -8.17 -5.60
N ALA A 94 14.63 -8.48 -6.89
CA ALA A 94 15.15 -9.74 -7.42
C ALA A 94 16.65 -9.95 -7.08
N ASN A 95 17.40 -8.85 -6.97
CA ASN A 95 18.81 -8.84 -6.56
C ASN A 95 18.99 -8.70 -5.03
N GLY A 96 17.94 -8.90 -4.25
CA GLY A 96 17.99 -8.82 -2.80
C GLY A 96 18.21 -7.42 -2.24
N LYS A 97 17.88 -6.35 -2.99
CA LYS A 97 17.99 -4.94 -2.54
C LYS A 97 16.62 -4.28 -2.53
N TYR A 98 16.45 -3.24 -1.71
CA TYR A 98 15.27 -2.38 -1.85
C TYR A 98 15.45 -1.41 -3.03
N PHE A 99 14.35 -0.87 -3.52
CA PHE A 99 14.41 0.31 -4.39
C PHE A 99 14.80 1.54 -3.58
N GLU A 100 15.73 2.31 -4.11
CA GLU A 100 16.23 3.53 -3.50
C GLU A 100 15.98 4.73 -4.42
N THR A 101 15.65 5.86 -3.82
CA THR A 101 15.50 7.17 -4.46
C THR A 101 16.34 8.21 -3.72
N SER A 102 16.28 9.46 -4.15
CA SER A 102 17.10 10.53 -3.58
C SER A 102 16.64 10.91 -2.16
N LYS A 103 17.56 11.52 -1.39
CA LYS A 103 17.25 12.06 -0.07
C LYS A 103 16.21 13.18 -0.14
N GLU A 104 16.29 14.00 -1.19
CA GLU A 104 15.39 15.12 -1.44
C GLU A 104 13.94 14.64 -1.62
N TYR A 105 13.73 13.43 -2.17
CA TYR A 105 12.40 12.84 -2.23
C TYR A 105 11.83 12.54 -0.83
N TYR A 106 12.65 11.99 0.08
CA TYR A 106 12.24 11.80 1.48
C TYR A 106 11.89 13.14 2.14
N GLU A 107 12.76 14.13 2.01
CA GLU A 107 12.57 15.47 2.59
C GLU A 107 11.31 16.15 2.04
N ALA A 108 11.02 16.00 0.75
CA ALA A 108 9.80 16.51 0.13
C ALA A 108 8.54 15.83 0.71
N MET A 109 8.56 14.51 0.91
CA MET A 109 7.43 13.79 1.51
C MET A 109 7.25 14.14 2.99
N GLU A 110 8.35 14.41 3.70
CA GLU A 110 8.33 14.85 5.10
C GLU A 110 7.72 16.24 5.23
N ALA A 111 8.17 17.19 4.40
CA ALA A 111 7.62 18.53 4.35
C ALA A 111 6.14 18.53 3.96
N LEU A 112 5.74 17.69 2.99
CA LEU A 112 4.34 17.54 2.62
C LEU A 112 3.50 17.02 3.81
N ALA A 113 4.00 16.01 4.53
CA ALA A 113 3.26 15.46 5.67
C ALA A 113 3.08 16.50 6.79
N GLN A 114 4.13 17.27 7.10
CA GLN A 114 4.07 18.37 8.06
C GLN A 114 3.07 19.46 7.63
N SER A 115 3.01 19.79 6.34
CA SER A 115 2.06 20.78 5.83
C SER A 115 0.60 20.31 5.95
N GLN A 116 0.36 19.01 6.08
CA GLN A 116 -0.96 18.39 6.20
C GLN A 116 -1.35 18.06 7.65
N ASP A 117 -0.59 18.52 8.65
CA ASP A 117 -0.84 18.16 10.06
C ASP A 117 -2.17 18.67 10.64
N SER A 118 -2.72 19.75 10.08
CA SER A 118 -4.05 20.26 10.43
C SER A 118 -5.20 19.53 9.73
N ILE A 119 -4.90 18.72 8.71
CA ILE A 119 -5.89 17.93 7.97
C ILE A 119 -6.17 16.64 8.73
N VAL A 120 -7.42 16.19 8.74
CA VAL A 120 -7.78 14.90 9.34
C VAL A 120 -7.03 13.75 8.63
N PRO A 121 -6.54 12.72 9.35
CA PRO A 121 -5.66 11.71 8.75
C PRO A 121 -6.22 10.99 7.51
N GLU A 122 -7.54 10.81 7.46
CA GLU A 122 -8.24 10.16 6.34
C GLU A 122 -8.04 10.89 5.00
N ASP A 123 -7.89 12.21 5.05
CA ASP A 123 -7.82 13.09 3.88
C ASP A 123 -6.40 13.50 3.50
N ARG A 124 -5.38 13.11 4.28
CA ARG A 124 -3.97 13.40 3.96
C ARG A 124 -3.47 12.57 2.78
N ASP A 125 -2.48 13.09 2.06
CA ASP A 125 -1.73 12.37 1.03
C ASP A 125 -0.49 11.69 1.60
N THR A 126 0.09 12.26 2.65
CA THR A 126 1.23 11.69 3.34
C THR A 126 1.04 11.70 4.85
N LEU A 127 1.65 10.73 5.53
CA LEU A 127 1.62 10.63 6.98
C LEU A 127 2.95 10.11 7.51
N ILE A 128 3.56 10.85 8.44
CA ILE A 128 4.74 10.40 9.18
C ILE A 128 4.28 9.44 10.27
N LEU A 129 4.83 8.23 10.32
CA LEU A 129 4.51 7.29 11.41
C LEU A 129 4.93 7.89 12.75
N SER A 130 4.09 7.71 13.78
CA SER A 130 4.38 8.18 15.13
C SER A 130 5.68 7.58 15.70
N GLN A 131 5.98 6.33 15.35
CA GLN A 131 7.10 5.54 15.88
C GLN A 131 7.89 4.85 14.75
N THR A 132 9.11 4.42 15.04
CA THR A 132 9.95 3.63 14.13
C THR A 132 9.80 2.13 14.40
N GLY A 133 9.95 1.31 13.36
CA GLY A 133 9.89 -0.15 13.50
C GLY A 133 8.48 -0.72 13.50
N ASN A 134 8.25 -1.73 14.35
CA ASN A 134 6.95 -2.39 14.44
C ASN A 134 6.00 -1.58 15.33
N ILE A 135 4.75 -1.43 14.89
CA ILE A 135 3.71 -0.68 15.60
C ILE A 135 2.49 -1.58 15.75
N SER A 136 1.83 -1.53 16.90
CA SER A 136 0.49 -2.10 17.04
C SER A 136 -0.55 -1.01 16.79
N LEU A 137 -1.24 -1.08 15.65
CA LEU A 137 -2.17 -0.05 15.25
C LEU A 137 -3.53 -0.26 15.91
N THR A 138 -4.00 0.74 16.67
CA THR A 138 -5.37 0.77 17.21
C THR A 138 -6.31 1.55 16.29
N ILE A 139 -7.61 1.40 16.50
CA ILE A 139 -8.65 2.05 15.70
C ILE A 139 -8.58 3.59 15.77
N GLU A 140 -8.08 4.16 16.87
CA GLU A 140 -7.98 5.61 17.10
C GLU A 140 -6.71 6.24 16.51
N MET A 141 -5.71 5.43 16.16
CA MET A 141 -4.43 5.97 15.68
C MET A 141 -4.58 6.69 14.33
N PRO A 142 -3.91 7.85 14.14
CA PRO A 142 -3.89 8.56 12.86
C PRO A 142 -3.45 7.69 11.67
N GLU A 143 -2.47 6.82 11.88
CA GLU A 143 -1.99 5.84 10.89
C GLU A 143 -3.13 4.95 10.40
N THR A 144 -3.95 4.45 11.33
CA THR A 144 -5.06 3.56 11.02
C THR A 144 -6.15 4.28 10.24
N GLN A 145 -6.48 5.50 10.67
CA GLN A 145 -7.44 6.36 9.98
C GLN A 145 -6.96 6.70 8.56
N PHE A 146 -5.67 7.03 8.39
CA PHE A 146 -5.07 7.30 7.08
C PHE A 146 -5.16 6.10 6.13
N ILE A 147 -4.88 4.89 6.64
CA ILE A 147 -4.83 3.65 5.86
C ILE A 147 -6.23 3.14 5.51
N LEU A 148 -7.13 3.02 6.50
CA LEU A 148 -8.43 2.36 6.34
C LEU A 148 -9.58 3.33 6.08
N ARG A 149 -9.41 4.63 6.35
CA ARG A 149 -10.40 5.69 6.13
C ARG A 149 -11.78 5.29 6.66
N LYS A 150 -12.82 5.47 5.84
CA LYS A 150 -14.21 5.09 6.12
C LYS A 150 -14.41 3.62 6.55
N GLN A 151 -13.51 2.72 6.15
CA GLN A 151 -13.61 1.30 6.51
C GLN A 151 -13.05 0.98 7.89
N ASN A 152 -12.35 1.91 8.54
CA ASN A 152 -11.60 1.68 9.78
C ASN A 152 -12.42 0.96 10.85
N LYS A 153 -13.56 1.53 11.27
CA LYS A 153 -14.38 0.97 12.36
C LYS A 153 -14.91 -0.43 12.06
N LEU A 154 -15.46 -0.63 10.86
CA LEU A 154 -16.07 -1.90 10.49
C LEU A 154 -15.01 -2.98 10.25
N TYR A 155 -13.86 -2.61 9.67
CA TYR A 155 -12.76 -3.52 9.44
C TYR A 155 -12.15 -4.03 10.75
N PHE A 156 -11.91 -3.14 11.73
CA PHE A 156 -11.45 -3.54 13.05
C PHE A 156 -12.39 -4.54 13.71
N LYS A 157 -13.69 -4.26 13.70
CA LYS A 157 -14.68 -5.15 14.30
C LYS A 157 -14.68 -6.57 13.71
N LYS A 158 -14.42 -6.70 12.40
CA LYS A 158 -14.59 -7.98 11.67
C LYS A 158 -13.29 -8.78 11.51
N PHE A 159 -12.15 -8.10 11.37
CA PHE A 159 -10.91 -8.70 10.87
C PHE A 159 -9.68 -8.46 11.73
N THR A 160 -9.83 -7.88 12.91
CA THR A 160 -8.72 -7.64 13.84
C THR A 160 -8.99 -8.26 15.20
N LEU A 161 -7.93 -8.39 16.01
CA LEU A 161 -8.03 -8.84 17.41
C LEU A 161 -7.92 -7.64 18.37
N GLY A 162 -8.50 -6.50 17.98
CA GLY A 162 -8.37 -5.21 18.67
C GLY A 162 -7.23 -4.34 18.14
N GLU A 163 -6.28 -4.93 17.42
CA GLU A 163 -5.13 -4.24 16.84
C GLU A 163 -4.77 -4.79 15.45
N ILE A 164 -4.07 -3.98 14.64
CA ILE A 164 -3.42 -4.42 13.40
C ILE A 164 -1.90 -4.32 13.59
N PRO A 165 -1.19 -5.46 13.63
CA PRO A 165 0.26 -5.44 13.58
C PRO A 165 0.76 -4.75 12.31
N PHE A 166 1.63 -3.77 12.48
CA PHE A 166 2.28 -3.06 11.40
C PHE A 166 3.79 -3.32 11.46
N SER A 167 4.32 -3.96 10.42
CA SER A 167 5.76 -4.24 10.30
C SER A 167 6.44 -3.13 9.50
N GLY A 168 7.05 -2.17 10.19
CA GLY A 168 7.70 -1.02 9.56
C GLY A 168 8.95 -1.37 8.78
N ILE A 169 9.36 -0.42 7.94
CA ILE A 169 10.64 -0.43 7.24
C ILE A 169 11.59 0.57 7.91
N THR A 170 12.89 0.29 7.85
CA THR A 170 13.94 1.22 8.28
C THR A 170 14.79 1.53 7.05
N GLY A 171 15.07 2.81 6.80
CA GLY A 171 15.98 3.18 5.71
C GLY A 171 17.38 2.60 5.94
N GLU A 172 18.01 2.12 4.89
CA GLU A 172 19.33 1.47 4.96
C GLU A 172 20.47 2.49 4.76
N SER A 173 20.22 3.56 4.00
CA SER A 173 21.19 4.58 3.61
C SER A 173 20.87 5.94 4.23
N LYS A 174 21.91 6.74 4.52
CA LYS A 174 21.77 8.15 4.96
C LYS A 174 21.55 9.13 3.81
N ASN A 175 21.92 8.72 2.59
CA ASN A 175 21.93 9.60 1.41
C ASN A 175 20.87 9.21 0.37
N LEU A 176 20.23 8.05 0.55
CA LEU A 176 19.20 7.54 -0.32
C LEU A 176 18.00 7.11 0.51
N ALA A 177 16.82 7.42 0.02
CA ALA A 177 15.56 7.03 0.63
C ALA A 177 15.13 5.67 0.09
N THR A 178 14.84 4.73 0.99
CA THR A 178 14.25 3.44 0.66
C THR A 178 12.75 3.62 0.38
N VAL A 179 12.26 3.09 -0.74
CA VAL A 179 10.83 3.06 -1.08
C VAL A 179 10.37 1.62 -1.22
N ASN A 180 9.23 1.27 -0.62
CA ASN A 180 8.63 -0.04 -0.75
C ASN A 180 7.10 0.06 -0.97
N TYR A 181 6.38 -1.05 -0.81
CA TYR A 181 4.92 -1.11 -0.80
C TYR A 181 4.37 -1.47 0.57
N LEU A 182 3.20 -0.92 0.87
CA LEU A 182 2.36 -1.42 1.94
C LEU A 182 1.61 -2.67 1.47
N TRP A 183 1.98 -3.81 2.02
CA TRP A 183 1.27 -5.06 1.89
C TRP A 183 0.16 -5.15 2.93
N PHE A 184 -1.06 -5.38 2.49
CA PHE A 184 -2.17 -5.71 3.35
C PHE A 184 -2.33 -7.22 3.38
N ASP A 185 -1.87 -7.85 4.46
CA ASP A 185 -1.83 -9.29 4.63
C ASP A 185 -3.23 -9.88 4.89
N VAL A 186 -3.33 -11.20 4.90
CA VAL A 186 -4.58 -11.95 5.08
C VAL A 186 -5.20 -11.72 6.47
N PRO A 187 -6.54 -11.69 6.60
CA PRO A 187 -7.21 -11.55 7.89
C PRO A 187 -7.13 -12.76 8.84
N LEU A 188 -6.57 -13.90 8.43
CA LEU A 188 -6.66 -15.19 9.14
C LEU A 188 -6.27 -15.10 10.63
N CYS A 189 -5.30 -14.25 10.97
CA CYS A 189 -4.81 -14.05 12.33
C CYS A 189 -4.90 -12.60 12.81
N GLY A 190 -5.96 -11.87 12.43
CA GLY A 190 -6.19 -10.50 12.91
C GLY A 190 -5.72 -9.38 11.97
N SER A 191 -5.51 -9.69 10.69
CA SER A 191 -4.94 -8.79 9.68
C SER A 191 -3.52 -8.30 10.03
N ARG A 192 -2.75 -7.89 9.02
CA ARG A 192 -1.43 -7.28 9.24
C ARG A 192 -1.11 -6.34 8.09
N LEU A 193 -0.34 -5.31 8.41
CA LEU A 193 0.24 -4.40 7.43
C LEU A 193 1.76 -4.58 7.41
N VAL A 194 2.34 -4.78 6.23
CA VAL A 194 3.78 -5.05 6.08
C VAL A 194 4.38 -4.02 5.13
N CYS A 195 5.26 -3.19 5.65
CA CYS A 195 5.99 -2.17 4.89
C CYS A 195 7.39 -2.62 4.48
N ARG A 196 7.82 -3.78 4.97
CA ARG A 196 9.14 -4.37 4.73
C ARG A 196 9.06 -5.62 3.86
N GLY A 197 10.20 -6.11 3.43
CA GLY A 197 10.33 -7.31 2.60
C GLY A 197 10.53 -6.95 1.13
N ARG A 198 11.46 -7.66 0.49
CA ARG A 198 11.92 -7.41 -0.88
C ARG A 198 11.16 -8.26 -1.91
N GLY A 199 9.88 -8.53 -1.67
CA GLY A 199 9.08 -9.49 -2.44
C GLY A 199 8.38 -8.95 -3.69
N LEU A 200 8.89 -7.90 -4.34
CA LEU A 200 8.17 -7.30 -5.48
C LEU A 200 8.27 -8.14 -6.76
N TYR A 201 9.28 -9.00 -6.86
CA TYR A 201 9.49 -9.94 -7.96
C TYR A 201 8.72 -11.26 -7.81
N ALA A 202 8.22 -11.58 -6.62
CA ALA A 202 7.78 -12.94 -6.24
C ALA A 202 6.36 -13.33 -6.72
N GLY A 203 5.78 -12.68 -7.74
CA GLY A 203 4.52 -13.13 -8.34
C GLY A 203 3.27 -13.00 -7.46
N PHE A 204 3.36 -12.30 -6.34
CA PHE A 204 2.27 -12.08 -5.38
C PHE A 204 1.00 -11.45 -6.01
N ARG A 205 -0.18 -11.72 -5.44
CA ARG A 205 -1.48 -11.11 -5.80
C ARG A 205 -1.58 -9.62 -5.44
N ALA A 206 -2.28 -8.88 -6.29
CA ALA A 206 -2.80 -7.54 -6.00
C ALA A 206 -4.22 -7.38 -6.56
N PHE A 207 -4.95 -6.42 -6.00
CA PHE A 207 -6.25 -6.00 -6.50
C PHE A 207 -6.16 -4.70 -7.29
N GLY A 208 -7.00 -4.58 -8.31
CA GLY A 208 -7.26 -3.37 -9.07
C GLY A 208 -8.76 -3.11 -9.09
N VAL A 209 -9.13 -1.83 -9.12
CA VAL A 209 -10.54 -1.40 -9.16
C VAL A 209 -10.79 -0.61 -10.43
N LEU A 210 -11.68 -1.10 -11.28
CA LEU A 210 -12.26 -0.34 -12.37
C LEU A 210 -13.53 0.34 -11.85
N ARG A 211 -13.40 1.63 -11.51
CA ARG A 211 -14.46 2.38 -10.84
C ARG A 211 -15.66 2.61 -11.76
N THR A 212 -16.84 2.24 -11.29
CA THR A 212 -18.12 2.46 -11.99
C THR A 212 -18.99 3.39 -11.14
N GLY A 213 -19.27 4.60 -11.63
CA GLY A 213 -19.95 5.65 -10.86
C GLY A 213 -19.01 6.83 -10.61
N LYS A 214 -19.46 8.01 -11.05
CA LYS A 214 -18.70 9.23 -11.32
C LYS A 214 -17.68 9.70 -10.26
N LYS A 215 -16.64 10.36 -10.80
CA LYS A 215 -15.92 11.51 -10.23
C LYS A 215 -16.83 12.44 -9.42
#